data_AF-A0A1G9CRL3-F1
#
_entry.id   AF-A0A1G9CRL3-F1
#
_cell.length_a   1.000
_cell.length_b   1.000
_cell.length_c   1.000
_cell.angle_alpha   90.00
_cell.angle_beta   90.00
_cell.angle_gamma   90.00
#
_symmetry.space_group_name_H-M   'P 1'
#
loop_
_entity.id
_entity.type
_entity.pdbx_description
1 polymer ?
#
loop_
_entity_poly.entity_id
_entity_poly.type
_entity_poly.pdbx_seq_one_letter_code
_entity_poly.pdbx_strand_id
1 'polypeptide(L)'
;MELDNNSVVNLPGVDDREMDRLIALRAACNVVGPPSEFAAVDLFVHEFRGWLAQSTGDSDKLFRRYVLLLVTEGRSGVADRDAAKLRKTIDDIYRKV
;
A
#
# COMPACT_ATOMS: atom_id res chain seq x y z
N MET A 1 2.03 -16.31 -2.46
CA MET A 1 3.41 -15.77 -2.35
C MET A 1 3.64 -15.49 -0.88
N GLU A 2 4.82 -15.76 -0.33
CA GLU A 2 5.15 -15.33 1.03
C GLU A 2 5.49 -13.83 1.00
N LEU A 3 4.63 -12.98 1.55
CA LEU A 3 5.05 -11.64 1.93
C LEU A 3 6.07 -11.80 3.06
N ASP A 4 7.36 -11.70 2.73
CA ASP A 4 8.42 -11.67 3.74
C ASP A 4 8.15 -10.47 4.68
N ASN A 5 8.15 -10.70 5.99
CA ASN A 5 8.02 -9.65 7.00
C ASN A 5 9.07 -8.54 6.82
N ASN A 6 10.22 -8.85 6.21
CA ASN A 6 11.24 -7.86 5.87
C ASN A 6 10.79 -6.85 4.81
N SER A 7 9.67 -7.09 4.12
CA SER A 7 9.18 -6.22 3.06
C SER A 7 8.31 -5.06 3.54
N VAL A 8 8.02 -4.99 4.85
CA VAL A 8 7.24 -3.91 5.49
C VAL A 8 8.03 -3.12 6.53
N VAL A 9 9.20 -3.61 6.94
CA VAL A 9 10.14 -2.88 7.82
C VAL A 9 10.92 -1.85 7.02
N ASN A 10 11.43 -0.83 7.70
CA ASN A 10 12.22 0.20 7.04
C ASN A 10 13.53 -0.39 6.51
N LEU A 11 13.88 -0.01 5.28
CA LEU A 11 15.22 -0.23 4.76
C LEU A 11 16.24 0.57 5.61
N PRO A 12 17.49 0.10 5.72
CA PRO A 12 18.52 0.84 6.43
C PRO A 12 18.67 2.27 5.91
N GLY A 13 18.56 3.27 6.80
CA GLY A 13 18.69 4.69 6.46
C GLY A 13 17.43 5.33 5.86
N VAL A 14 16.32 4.59 5.73
CA VAL A 14 15.04 5.10 5.23
C VAL A 14 14.10 5.38 6.41
N ASP A 15 13.56 6.60 6.46
CA ASP A 15 12.60 6.96 7.51
C ASP A 15 11.21 6.37 7.24
N ASP A 16 10.30 6.47 8.21
CA ASP A 16 8.94 5.93 8.05
C ASP A 16 8.16 6.56 6.91
N ARG A 17 8.37 7.85 6.66
CA ARG A 17 7.63 8.61 5.65
C ARG A 17 8.07 8.21 4.24
N GLU A 18 9.37 8.00 4.06
CA GLU A 18 9.97 7.48 2.84
C GLU A 18 9.57 6.02 2.63
N MET A 19 9.60 5.21 3.68
CA MET A 19 9.16 3.82 3.59
C MET A 19 7.68 3.72 3.23
N ASP A 20 6.80 4.52 3.84
CA ASP A 20 5.37 4.57 3.51
C ASP A 20 5.14 4.99 2.05
N ARG A 21 5.96 5.90 1.52
CA ARG A 21 5.91 6.27 0.10
C ARG A 21 6.28 5.08 -0.79
N LEU A 22 7.33 4.34 -0.46
CA LEU A 22 7.76 3.16 -1.21
C LEU A 22 6.71 2.04 -1.16
N ILE A 23 6.13 1.78 0.01
CA ILE A 23 5.06 0.80 0.20
C ILE A 23 3.82 1.20 -0.62
N ALA A 24 3.39 2.46 -0.54
CA ALA A 24 2.25 2.95 -1.30
C ALA A 24 2.49 2.87 -2.82
N LEU A 25 3.70 3.21 -3.28
CA LEU A 25 4.08 3.06 -4.69
C LEU A 25 4.04 1.60 -5.13
N ARG A 26 4.61 0.68 -4.36
CA ARG A 26 4.57 -0.76 -4.64
C ARG A 26 3.14 -1.27 -4.73
N ALA A 27 2.30 -0.90 -3.76
CA ALA A 27 0.89 -1.26 -3.74
C ALA A 27 0.14 -0.71 -4.97
N ALA A 28 0.42 0.53 -5.38
CA ALA A 28 -0.17 1.13 -6.57
C ALA A 28 0.26 0.38 -7.86
N CYS A 29 1.54 0.02 -7.98
CA CYS A 29 2.04 -0.79 -9.10
C CYS A 29 1.39 -2.17 -9.14
N ASN A 30 1.09 -2.79 -7.99
CA ASN A 30 0.38 -4.07 -7.96
C ASN A 30 -1.04 -3.97 -8.53
N VAL A 31 -1.68 -2.80 -8.46
CA VAL A 31 -3.05 -2.56 -8.96
C VAL A 31 -3.02 -2.15 -10.43
N VAL A 32 -2.18 -1.18 -10.78
CA VAL A 32 -2.12 -0.59 -12.13
C VAL A 32 -1.34 -1.48 -13.10
N GLY A 33 -0.45 -2.33 -12.59
CA GLY A 33 0.60 -2.97 -13.37
C GLY A 33 1.83 -2.05 -13.52
N PRO A 34 2.82 -2.43 -14.33
CA PRO A 34 4.01 -1.61 -14.57
C PRO A 34 3.62 -0.22 -15.11
N PRO A 35 3.83 0.87 -14.35
CA PRO A 35 3.41 2.18 -14.80
C PRO A 35 4.36 2.69 -15.89
N SER A 36 3.81 3.19 -16.99
CA SER A 36 4.58 3.92 -18.02
C SER A 36 4.99 5.33 -17.55
N GLU A 37 4.24 5.89 -16.61
CA GLU A 37 4.47 7.21 -16.01
C GLU A 37 3.92 7.25 -14.59
N PHE A 38 4.47 8.14 -13.74
CA PHE A 38 4.03 8.27 -12.35
C PHE A 38 2.55 8.70 -12.24
N ALA A 39 2.06 9.50 -13.19
CA ALA A 39 0.66 9.93 -13.22
C ALA A 39 -0.34 8.76 -13.24
N ALA A 40 0.07 7.59 -13.76
CA ALA A 40 -0.76 6.39 -13.78
C ALA A 40 -1.02 5.79 -12.39
N VAL A 41 -0.14 6.07 -11.42
CA VAL A 41 -0.22 5.53 -10.05
C VAL A 41 -0.48 6.60 -8.99
N ASP A 42 -0.33 7.88 -9.32
CA ASP A 42 -0.35 9.00 -8.36
C ASP A 42 -1.59 9.00 -7.46
N LEU A 43 -2.80 8.81 -8.02
CA LEU A 43 -4.04 8.74 -7.26
C LEU A 43 -4.04 7.60 -6.22
N PHE A 44 -3.54 6.42 -6.59
CA PHE A 44 -3.42 5.29 -5.69
C PHE A 44 -2.36 5.55 -4.61
N VAL A 45 -1.21 6.09 -5.00
CA VAL A 45 -0.15 6.47 -4.05
C VAL A 45 -0.68 7.47 -3.03
N HIS A 46 -1.44 8.47 -3.46
CA HIS A 46 -2.05 9.46 -2.57
C HIS A 46 -2.99 8.80 -1.56
N GLU A 47 -3.95 7.99 -2.02
CA GLU A 47 -4.92 7.32 -1.16
C GLU A 47 -4.25 6.35 -0.17
N PHE A 48 -3.31 5.55 -0.64
CA PHE A 48 -2.61 4.57 0.19
C PHE A 48 -1.72 5.24 1.24
N ARG A 49 -1.03 6.33 0.88
CA ARG A 49 -0.27 7.12 1.87
C ARG A 49 -1.19 7.76 2.90
N GLY A 50 -2.33 8.28 2.47
CA GLY A 50 -3.34 8.83 3.37
C GLY A 50 -3.86 7.80 4.36
N TRP A 51 -3.98 6.54 3.94
CA TRP A 51 -4.40 5.43 4.81
C TRP A 51 -3.27 4.93 5.73
N LEU A 52 -2.02 4.84 5.26
CA LEU A 52 -0.86 4.48 6.08
C LEU A 52 -0.60 5.49 7.20
N ALA A 53 -0.78 6.79 6.91
CA ALA A 53 -0.60 7.88 7.87
C ALA A 53 -1.59 7.84 9.06
N GLN A 54 -2.60 6.98 9.01
CA GLN A 54 -3.55 6.77 10.12
C GLN A 54 -3.01 5.79 11.18
N SER A 55 -1.78 5.30 11.04
CA SER A 55 -1.16 4.43 12.05
C SER A 55 -1.05 5.12 13.41
N THR A 56 -1.34 4.39 14.47
CA THR A 56 -1.37 4.86 15.87
C THR A 56 -0.16 4.40 16.68
N GLY A 57 0.77 3.65 16.08
CA GLY A 57 2.01 3.17 16.69
C GLY A 57 2.82 2.30 15.72
N ASP A 58 3.99 1.83 16.17
CA ASP A 58 4.92 1.09 15.29
C ASP A 58 4.38 -0.27 14.86
N SER A 59 3.75 -1.02 15.76
CA SER A 59 3.13 -2.31 15.41
C SER A 59 1.97 -2.13 14.42
N ASP A 60 1.13 -1.10 14.62
CA ASP A 60 0.02 -0.76 13.71
C ASP A 60 0.55 -0.34 12.33
N LYS A 61 1.61 0.46 12.28
CA LYS A 61 2.27 0.87 11.04
C LYS A 61 2.76 -0.32 10.23
N LEU A 62 3.48 -1.26 10.85
CA LEU A 62 3.95 -2.48 10.18
C LEU A 62 2.77 -3.33 9.70
N PHE A 63 1.73 -3.47 10.52
CA PHE A 63 0.54 -4.25 10.17
C PHE A 63 -0.25 -3.63 9.01
N ARG A 64 -0.43 -2.30 9.00
CA ARG A 64 -1.05 -1.56 7.89
C ARG A 64 -0.28 -1.74 6.60
N ARG A 65 1.05 -1.57 6.62
CA ARG A 65 1.90 -1.82 5.44
C ARG A 65 1.72 -3.23 4.90
N TYR A 66 1.67 -4.23 5.80
CA TYR A 66 1.44 -5.62 5.44
C TYR A 66 0.07 -5.83 4.78
N VAL A 67 -1.00 -5.37 5.42
CA VAL A 67 -2.37 -5.50 4.89
C VAL A 67 -2.50 -4.81 3.54
N LEU A 68 -1.94 -3.61 3.38
CA LEU A 68 -1.96 -2.90 2.11
C LEU A 68 -1.30 -3.70 0.97
N LEU A 69 -0.11 -4.26 1.22
CA LEU A 69 0.58 -5.08 0.23
C LEU A 69 -0.19 -6.38 -0.06
N LEU A 70 -0.69 -7.05 0.99
CA LEU A 70 -1.48 -8.28 0.88
C LEU A 70 -2.74 -8.07 0.03
N VAL A 71 -3.47 -6.99 0.27
CA VAL A 71 -4.74 -6.73 -0.44
C VAL A 71 -4.50 -6.34 -1.89
N THR A 72 -3.41 -5.61 -2.18
CA THR A 72 -3.10 -5.13 -3.52
C THR A 72 -2.37 -6.15 -4.38
N GLU A 73 -1.74 -7.16 -3.80
CA GLU A 73 -1.03 -8.22 -4.51
C GLU A 73 -1.91 -8.88 -5.58
N GLY A 74 -1.36 -9.05 -6.79
CA GLY A 74 -2.03 -9.76 -7.88
C GLY A 74 -3.23 -9.05 -8.50
N ARG A 75 -3.52 -7.79 -8.12
CA ARG A 75 -4.65 -7.00 -8.66
C ARG A 75 -4.34 -6.29 -9.99
N SER A 76 -3.25 -6.63 -10.66
CA SER A 76 -2.82 -5.95 -11.88
C SER A 76 -3.86 -6.13 -12.98
N GLY A 77 -4.36 -5.02 -13.56
CA GLY A 77 -5.32 -5.06 -14.66
C GLY A 77 -6.77 -5.24 -14.23
N VAL A 78 -7.09 -5.16 -12.93
CA VAL A 78 -8.47 -5.10 -12.46
C VAL A 78 -9.07 -3.73 -12.85
N ALA A 79 -10.27 -3.73 -13.42
CA ALA A 79 -10.95 -2.53 -13.92
C ALA A 79 -11.34 -1.51 -12.82
N ASP A 80 -11.15 -1.85 -11.55
CA ASP A 80 -11.38 -0.96 -10.40
C ASP A 80 -10.25 0.09 -10.33
N ARG A 81 -10.36 1.10 -11.21
CA ARG A 81 -9.48 2.28 -11.22
C ARG A 81 -9.82 3.30 -10.13
N ASP A 82 -10.80 2.99 -9.29
CA ASP A 82 -11.24 3.83 -8.18
C ASP A 82 -10.37 3.55 -6.94
N ALA A 83 -9.38 4.43 -6.73
CA ALA A 83 -8.48 4.35 -5.58
C ALA A 83 -9.20 4.47 -4.23
N ALA A 84 -10.30 5.25 -4.15
CA ALA A 84 -11.05 5.44 -2.92
C ALA A 84 -11.85 4.19 -2.55
N LYS A 85 -12.48 3.54 -3.55
CA LYS A 85 -13.16 2.25 -3.35
C LYS A 85 -12.19 1.15 -2.93
N LEU A 86 -11.00 1.11 -3.52
CA LEU A 86 -9.97 0.16 -3.12
C LEU A 86 -9.46 0.43 -1.69
N ARG A 87 -9.22 1.70 -1.35
CA ARG A 87 -8.91 2.11 0.03
C ARG A 87 -9.96 1.64 1.03
N LYS A 88 -11.25 1.78 0.70
CA LYS A 88 -12.34 1.27 1.55
C LYS A 88 -12.25 -0.24 1.74
N THR A 89 -11.96 -0.98 0.66
CA THR A 89 -11.77 -2.44 0.73
C THR A 89 -10.59 -2.82 1.64
N ILE A 90 -9.48 -2.08 1.56
CA ILE A 90 -8.32 -2.27 2.44
C ILE A 90 -8.70 -2.01 3.90
N ASP A 91 -9.42 -0.92 4.18
CA ASP A 91 -9.89 -0.58 5.53
C ASP A 91 -10.86 -1.63 6.10
N ASP A 92 -11.78 -2.14 5.29
CA ASP A 92 -12.72 -3.19 5.67
C ASP A 92 -12.00 -4.51 6.02
N ILE A 93 -10.93 -4.85 5.31
CA ILE A 93 -10.10 -6.03 5.60
C ILE A 93 -9.29 -5.81 6.86
N TYR A 94 -8.61 -4.65 6.98
CA TYR A 94 -7.82 -4.29 8.15
C TYR A 94 -8.63 -4.36 9.45
N ARG A 95 -9.91 -3.97 9.44
CA ARG A 95 -10.78 -4.03 10.63
C ARG A 95 -11.32 -5.42 10.98
N LYS A 96 -11.18 -6.38 10.08
CA LYS A 96 -11.69 -7.76 10.26
C LYS A 96 -10.63 -8.74 10.73
N VAL A 97 -9.36 -8.36 10.65
CA VAL A 97 -8.22 -9.12 11.15
C VAL A 97 -7.83 -8.56 12.52
#